data_AF-A0A7C4D368-F1
#
_entry.id   AF-A0A7C4D368-F1
#
_cell.length_a   1.000
_cell.length_b   1.000
_cell.length_c   1.000
_cell.angle_alpha   90.00
_cell.angle_beta   90.00
_cell.angle_gamma   90.00
#
_symmetry.space_group_name_H-M   'P 1'
#
loop_
_entity.id
_entity.type
_entity.pdbx_description
1 polymer ?
#
loop_
_entity_poly.entity_id
_entity_poly.type
_entity_poly.pdbx_seq_one_letter_code
_entity_poly.pdbx_strand_id
1 'polypeptide(L)'
;MNRKIAVIGLEEVLLTGEETARYIRRILVDSTSTLRTNIIQFQINGELILDKEPKIRYKSKEISLTPIFGNRIKPKTIGYFHSPPNI
;
A
#
# COMPACT_ATOMS: atom_id res chain seq x y z
N MET A 1 -5.32 -2.22 -23.16
CA MET A 1 -4.78 -0.93 -22.68
C MET A 1 -4.53 -1.05 -21.18
N ASN A 2 -3.30 -0.84 -20.72
CA ASN A 2 -3.01 -0.77 -19.28
C ASN A 2 -3.60 0.53 -18.73
N ARG A 3 -4.66 0.43 -17.93
CA ARG A 3 -5.23 1.59 -17.24
C ARG A 3 -4.36 1.88 -16.02
N LYS A 4 -3.86 3.11 -15.93
CA LYS A 4 -3.16 3.61 -14.74
C LYS A 4 -4.21 4.24 -13.84
N ILE A 5 -4.34 3.73 -12.62
CA ILE A 5 -5.25 4.26 -11.61
C ILE A 5 -4.39 4.80 -10.46
N ALA A 6 -4.60 6.06 -10.12
CA ALA A 6 -4.01 6.70 -8.95
C ALA A 6 -5.04 6.69 -7.82
N VAL A 7 -4.62 6.27 -6.63
CA VAL A 7 -5.42 6.31 -5.41
C VAL A 7 -4.81 7.35 -4.49
N ILE A 8 -5.65 8.30 -4.05
CA ILE A 8 -5.28 9.44 -3.22
C ILE A 8 -6.03 9.35 -1.89
N GLY A 9 -5.36 9.67 -0.78
CA GLY A 9 -5.97 9.70 0.55
C GLY A 9 -6.09 8.34 1.23
N LEU A 10 -5.37 7.31 0.73
CA LEU A 10 -5.31 6.01 1.38
C LEU A 10 -4.78 6.14 2.82
N GLU A 11 -3.83 7.04 3.05
CA GLU A 11 -3.25 7.36 4.35
C GLU A 11 -4.31 7.81 5.37
N GLU A 12 -5.32 8.57 4.95
CA GLU A 12 -6.39 9.03 5.85
C GLU A 12 -7.29 7.87 6.27
N VAL A 13 -7.54 6.94 5.35
CA VAL A 13 -8.27 5.71 5.63
C VAL A 13 -7.48 4.81 6.58
N LEU A 14 -6.17 4.68 6.38
CA LEU A 14 -5.32 3.83 7.22
C LEU A 14 -5.14 4.36 8.65
N LEU A 15 -5.31 5.68 8.86
CA LEU A 15 -5.33 6.27 10.20
C LEU A 15 -6.49 5.77 11.08
N THR A 16 -7.53 5.19 10.49
CA THR A 16 -8.71 4.70 11.24
C THR A 16 -8.42 3.45 12.08
N GLY A 17 -7.32 2.74 11.79
CA GLY A 17 -6.85 1.62 12.60
C GLY A 17 -6.63 0.31 11.83
N GLU A 18 -6.25 -0.72 12.58
CA GLU A 18 -5.78 -2.00 12.02
C GLU A 18 -6.90 -2.79 11.30
N GLU A 19 -8.14 -2.74 11.80
CA GLU A 19 -9.29 -3.41 11.16
C GLU A 19 -9.48 -2.93 9.72
N THR A 20 -9.37 -1.62 9.49
CA THR A 20 -9.47 -1.03 8.16
C THR A 20 -8.32 -1.51 7.26
N ALA A 21 -7.11 -1.61 7.79
CA ALA A 21 -5.96 -2.12 7.05
C ALA A 21 -6.16 -3.59 6.63
N ARG A 22 -6.70 -4.43 7.53
CA ARG A 22 -7.04 -5.83 7.23
C ARG A 22 -8.17 -5.93 6.22
N TYR A 23 -9.18 -5.07 6.32
CA TYR A 23 -10.27 -5.01 5.34
C TYR A 23 -9.76 -4.66 3.94
N ILE A 24 -8.90 -3.65 3.82
CA ILE A 24 -8.24 -3.28 2.56
C ILE A 24 -7.40 -4.45 2.03
N ARG A 25 -6.63 -5.12 2.90
CA ARG A 25 -5.87 -6.32 2.50
C ARG A 25 -6.77 -7.38 1.89
N ARG A 26 -7.94 -7.65 2.51
CA ARG A 26 -8.90 -8.63 1.99
C ARG A 26 -9.36 -8.26 0.57
N ILE A 27 -9.77 -6.99 0.36
CA ILE A 27 -10.18 -6.51 -0.97
C ILE A 27 -9.06 -6.69 -2.00
N LEU A 28 -7.81 -6.35 -1.66
CA LEU A 28 -6.68 -6.47 -2.57
C LEU A 28 -6.38 -7.93 -2.94
N VAL A 29 -6.49 -8.84 -1.97
CA VAL A 29 -6.34 -10.29 -2.17
C VAL A 29 -7.48 -10.86 -3.02
N ASP A 30 -8.72 -10.47 -2.75
CA ASP A 30 -9.89 -10.93 -3.52
C ASP A 30 -9.86 -10.42 -4.97
N SER A 31 -9.25 -9.26 -5.19
CA SER A 31 -9.18 -8.61 -6.51
C SER A 31 -7.97 -9.03 -7.34
N THR A 32 -7.11 -9.93 -6.83
CA THR A 32 -5.75 -10.04 -7.40
C THR A 32 -5.73 -10.47 -8.88
N SER A 33 -6.68 -11.28 -9.33
CA SER A 33 -6.83 -11.66 -10.75
C SER A 33 -7.03 -10.44 -11.67
N THR A 34 -7.79 -9.45 -11.19
CA THR A 34 -8.05 -8.19 -11.90
C THR A 34 -6.83 -7.25 -11.81
N LEU A 35 -6.12 -7.27 -10.69
CA LEU A 35 -4.97 -6.39 -10.46
C LEU A 35 -3.70 -6.83 -11.19
N ARG A 36 -3.57 -8.12 -11.53
CA ARG A 36 -2.35 -8.69 -12.15
C ARG A 36 -1.91 -7.98 -13.43
N THR A 37 -2.86 -7.40 -14.18
CA THR A 37 -2.59 -6.71 -15.45
C THR A 37 -2.58 -5.19 -15.32
N ASN A 38 -2.80 -4.65 -14.12
CA ASN A 38 -2.92 -3.22 -13.87
C ASN A 38 -1.84 -2.72 -12.91
N ILE A 39 -1.39 -1.49 -13.12
CA ILE A 39 -0.47 -0.81 -12.19
C ILE A 39 -1.34 0.11 -11.33
N ILE A 40 -1.44 -0.20 -10.03
CA ILE A 40 -2.04 0.69 -9.04
C ILE A 40 -0.93 1.50 -8.38
N GLN A 41 -1.13 2.81 -8.33
CA GLN A 41 -0.23 3.73 -7.66
C GLN A 41 -0.96 4.34 -6.46
N PHE A 42 -0.36 4.21 -5.28
CA PHE A 42 -0.81 4.90 -4.08
C PHE A 42 0.03 6.15 -3.91
N GLN A 43 -0.62 7.31 -3.98
CA GLN A 43 0.03 8.58 -3.70
C GLN A 43 -0.08 8.85 -2.20
N ILE A 44 1.08 8.93 -1.55
CA ILE A 44 1.17 9.18 -0.11
C ILE A 44 1.59 10.63 0.08
N ASN A 45 0.75 11.46 0.69
CA ASN A 45 1.10 12.83 1.10
C ASN A 45 1.80 12.84 2.48
N GLY A 46 2.82 11.99 2.61
CA GLY A 46 3.56 11.77 3.85
C GLY A 46 4.97 11.26 3.55
N GLU A 47 5.72 10.98 4.60
CA GLU A 47 7.08 10.46 4.49
C GLU A 47 7.04 8.94 4.57
N LEU A 48 7.67 8.25 3.62
CA LEU A 48 7.87 6.81 3.76
C LEU A 48 9.13 6.56 4.59
N ILE A 49 9.01 5.71 5.60
CA ILE A 49 10.12 5.32 6.47
C ILE A 49 10.37 3.84 6.26
N LEU A 50 11.59 3.54 5.82
CA LEU A 50 12.07 2.19 5.58
C LEU A 50 13.17 1.89 6.57
N ASP A 51 12.81 1.29 7.69
CA ASP A 51 13.73 0.68 8.64
C ASP A 51 13.56 -0.86 8.58
N LYS A 52 13.23 -1.52 9.68
CA LYS A 52 12.95 -2.97 9.72
C LYS A 52 11.54 -3.32 9.25
N GLU A 53 10.62 -2.36 9.25
CA GLU A 53 9.22 -2.55 8.89
C GLU A 53 8.77 -1.46 7.90
N PRO A 54 8.03 -1.80 6.82
CA PRO A 54 7.52 -0.79 5.92
C PRO A 54 6.41 0.03 6.60
N LYS A 55 6.63 1.34 6.76
CA LYS A 55 5.68 2.25 7.39
C LYS A 55 5.67 3.63 6.73
N ILE A 56 4.54 4.30 6.79
CA ILE A 56 4.40 5.71 6.38
C ILE A 56 4.22 6.58 7.61
N ARG A 57 4.82 7.76 7.59
CA ARG A 57 4.56 8.83 8.55
C ARG A 57 3.63 9.85 7.91
N TYR A 58 2.46 10.03 8.51
CA TYR A 58 1.44 10.96 8.05
C TYR A 58 0.81 11.69 9.24
N LYS A 59 0.71 13.02 9.17
CA LYS A 59 0.20 13.88 10.28
C LYS A 59 0.78 13.49 11.65
N SER A 60 2.11 13.30 11.70
CA SER A 60 2.88 12.89 12.89
C SER A 60 2.57 11.50 13.46
N LYS A 61 1.79 10.67 12.76
CA LYS A 61 1.51 9.28 13.13
C LYS A 61 2.26 8.32 12.21
N GLU A 62 2.75 7.23 12.77
CA GLU A 62 3.32 6.12 12.00
C GLU A 62 2.23 5.09 11.72
N ILE A 63 2.11 4.69 10.46
CA ILE A 63 1.14 3.71 9.98
C ILE A 63 1.96 2.56 9.37
N SER A 64 1.89 1.40 10.00
CA SER A 64 2.50 0.20 9.43
C SER A 64 1.76 -0.22 8.16
N LEU A 65 2.52 -0.54 7.12
CA LEU A 65 2.03 -1.11 5.86
C LEU A 65 2.00 -2.64 5.91
N THR A 66 2.58 -3.27 6.93
CA THR A 66 2.60 -4.73 7.12
C THR A 66 1.21 -5.34 7.18
N PRO A 67 0.20 -4.75 7.85
CA PRO A 67 -1.18 -5.26 7.83
C PRO A 67 -1.80 -5.34 6.43
N ILE A 68 -1.27 -4.59 5.45
CA ILE A 68 -1.78 -4.54 4.07
C ILE A 68 -0.96 -5.46 3.16
N PHE A 69 0.36 -5.31 3.18
CA PHE A 69 1.26 -5.93 2.20
C PHE A 69 2.15 -7.03 2.79
N GLY A 70 2.13 -7.21 4.11
CA GLY A 70 3.08 -8.04 4.84
C GLY A 70 4.52 -7.58 4.65
N ASN A 71 5.45 -8.50 4.86
CA ASN A 71 6.90 -8.26 4.84
C ASN A 71 7.46 -8.21 3.41
N ARG A 72 6.60 -8.00 2.40
CA ARG A 72 6.91 -8.28 0.99
C ARG A 72 7.23 -7.03 0.19
N ILE A 73 6.99 -5.84 0.71
CA ILE A 73 7.28 -4.59 0.01
C ILE A 73 8.77 -4.51 -0.29
N LYS A 74 9.11 -4.38 -1.59
CA LYS A 74 10.47 -4.08 -2.03
C LYS A 74 10.51 -2.73 -2.75
N PRO A 75 11.47 -1.85 -2.41
CA PRO A 75 11.69 -0.63 -3.18
C PRO A 75 12.18 -1.00 -4.59
N LYS A 76 11.59 -0.39 -5.62
CA LYS A 76 11.97 -0.63 -7.03
C LYS A 76 12.63 0.60 -7.66
N THR A 77 12.16 1.79 -7.34
CA THR A 77 12.80 3.09 -7.67
C THR A 77 12.26 4.16 -6.72
N ILE A 78 12.77 5.39 -6.80
CA ILE A 78 12.31 6.53 -5.98
C ILE A 78 10.80 6.71 -6.17
N GLY A 79 10.03 6.53 -5.10
CA GLY A 79 8.56 6.68 -5.10
C GLY A 79 7.75 5.49 -5.63
N TYR A 80 8.38 4.42 -6.12
CA TYR A 80 7.67 3.23 -6.60
C TYR A 80 8.00 1.99 -5.77
N PHE A 81 6.95 1.40 -5.23
CA PHE A 81 7.01 0.16 -4.47
C PHE A 81 6.46 -0.98 -5.30
N HIS A 82 7.17 -2.10 -5.26
CA HIS A 82 6.64 -3.35 -5.77
C HIS A 82 6.32 -4.22 -4.56
N SER A 83 5.03 -4.42 -4.31
CA SER A 83 4.60 -5.59 -3.56
C SER A 83 4.62 -6.76 -4.54
N PRO A 84 5.45 -7.80 -4.34
CA PRO A 84 5.37 -9.04 -5.09
C PRO A 84 3.90 -9.48 -5.13
N PRO A 85 3.33 -9.71 -6.33
CA PRO A 85 2.05 -10.37 -6.40
C PRO A 85 2.25 -11.77 -5.80
N ASN A 86 1.55 -12.06 -4.71
CA ASN A 86 1.15 -13.44 -4.44
C ASN A 86 -0.33 -13.52 -4.72
N ILE A 87 -0.64 -13.91 -5.96
CA ILE A 87 -1.77 -14.76 -6.34
C ILE A 87 -1.20 -16.15 -6.52
#